data_AF-A0A1S8WUI5-F1
#
_entry.id   AF-A0A1S8WUI5-F1
#
_cell.length_a   1.000
_cell.length_b   1.000
_cell.length_c   1.000
_cell.angle_alpha   90.00
_cell.angle_beta   90.00
_cell.angle_gamma   90.00
#
_symmetry.space_group_name_H-M   'P 1'
#
loop_
_entity.id
_entity.type
_entity.pdbx_description
1 polymer ?
#
loop_
_entity_poly.entity_id
_entity_poly.type
_entity_poly.pdbx_seq_one_letter_code
_entity_poly.pdbx_strand_id
1 'polypeptide(L)'
;MFPIIPLLPPCMPDAEQLLIAPTPYIIGVPTSFYTARKVFRMPKDVWVANLDTQQLSYPEVMEVLPDLPETECHSIVRHLNDVSLGSLN
;
A
#
# COMPACT_ATOMS: atom_id res chain seq x y z
N MET A 1 16.46 -0.18 8.59
CA MET A 1 16.13 -1.09 7.46
C MET A 1 14.77 -1.70 7.77
N PHE A 2 13.83 -1.68 6.83
CA PHE A 2 12.47 -2.18 7.04
C PHE A 2 12.11 -3.26 6.00
N PRO A 3 11.17 -4.18 6.28
CA PRO A 3 10.84 -5.27 5.38
C PRO A 3 10.13 -4.78 4.11
N ILE A 4 10.56 -5.32 2.96
CA ILE A 4 9.90 -5.19 1.66
C ILE A 4 9.57 -6.60 1.19
N ILE A 5 8.29 -6.95 1.21
CA ILE A 5 7.79 -8.26 0.79
C ILE A 5 6.84 -8.04 -0.39
N PRO A 6 7.26 -8.34 -1.63
CA PRO A 6 6.45 -8.06 -2.82
C PRO A 6 5.08 -8.75 -2.79
N LEU A 7 5.01 -9.98 -2.29
CA LEU A 7 3.76 -10.71 -2.12
C LEU A 7 3.90 -11.73 -0.98
N LEU A 8 3.03 -11.61 0.02
CA LEU A 8 2.98 -12.52 1.16
C LEU A 8 2.21 -13.80 0.78
N PRO A 9 2.73 -15.01 1.05
CA PRO A 9 2.02 -16.25 0.75
C PRO A 9 0.70 -16.33 1.53
N PRO A 10 -0.43 -16.73 0.89
CA PRO A 10 -1.75 -16.75 1.55
C PRO A 10 -1.81 -17.65 2.80
N CYS A 11 -1.08 -18.77 2.77
CA CYS A 11 -1.13 -19.81 3.80
C CYS A 11 0.07 -19.79 4.74
N MET A 12 0.87 -18.73 4.75
CA MET A 12 1.97 -18.60 5.71
C MET A 12 1.38 -18.47 7.13
N PRO A 13 1.66 -19.38 8.07
CA PRO A 13 1.16 -19.26 9.44
C PRO A 13 1.61 -17.93 10.07
N ASP A 14 0.72 -17.31 10.84
CA ASP A 14 1.00 -16.07 11.61
C ASP A 14 1.49 -14.86 10.79
N ALA A 15 1.31 -14.86 9.47
CA ALA A 15 1.80 -13.79 8.61
C ALA A 15 1.11 -12.43 8.85
N GLU A 16 -0.03 -12.39 9.52
CA GLU A 16 -0.65 -11.17 10.05
C GLU A 16 0.24 -10.44 11.07
N GLN A 17 1.12 -11.16 11.79
CA GLN A 17 2.04 -10.54 12.74
C GLN A 17 3.05 -9.62 12.05
N LEU A 18 3.37 -9.91 10.77
CA LEU A 18 4.20 -9.02 9.96
C LEU A 18 3.50 -7.69 9.66
N LEU A 19 2.16 -7.71 9.58
CA LEU A 19 1.34 -6.51 9.35
C LEU A 19 1.09 -5.76 10.67
N ILE A 20 1.17 -6.42 11.82
CA ILE A 20 0.99 -5.79 13.15
C ILE A 20 2.34 -5.27 13.71
N ALA A 21 3.44 -5.44 12.96
CA ALA A 21 4.75 -5.02 13.41
C ALA A 21 4.80 -3.48 13.62
N PRO A 22 5.40 -2.99 14.71
CA PRO A 22 5.47 -1.55 15.01
C PRO A 22 6.49 -0.80 14.14
N THR A 23 7.23 -1.52 13.28
CA THR A 23 8.21 -0.94 12.36
C THR A 23 7.56 -0.72 11.00
N PRO A 24 7.97 0.33 10.24
CA PRO A 24 7.51 0.52 8.87
C PRO A 24 7.66 -0.75 8.03
N TYR A 25 6.83 -0.91 6.99
CA TYR A 25 6.93 -2.04 6.06
C TYR A 25 6.28 -1.70 4.71
N ILE A 26 6.67 -2.45 3.68
CA ILE A 26 5.96 -2.51 2.39
C ILE A 26 5.68 -3.97 2.09
N ILE A 27 4.41 -4.38 2.17
CA ILE A 27 4.01 -5.78 2.02
C ILE A 27 2.82 -5.85 1.06
N GLY A 28 2.98 -6.59 -0.03
CA GLY A 28 1.86 -6.98 -0.89
C GLY A 28 1.14 -8.19 -0.32
N VAL A 29 -0.19 -8.18 -0.35
CA VAL A 29 -1.03 -9.33 0.05
C VAL A 29 -2.03 -9.64 -1.06
N PRO A 30 -2.27 -10.91 -1.39
CA PRO A 30 -3.35 -11.27 -2.29
C PRO A 30 -4.71 -11.07 -1.60
N THR A 31 -5.79 -10.84 -2.35
CA THR A 31 -7.15 -10.72 -1.79
C THR A 31 -7.58 -11.98 -1.00
N SER A 32 -7.04 -13.15 -1.36
CA SER A 32 -7.25 -14.41 -0.62
C SER A 32 -6.60 -14.44 0.77
N PHE A 33 -5.68 -13.52 1.08
CA PHE A 33 -5.08 -13.39 2.41
C PHE A 33 -6.13 -13.06 3.48
N TYR A 34 -7.12 -12.22 3.13
CA TYR A 34 -8.21 -11.84 4.02
C TYR A 34 -9.16 -13.01 4.28
N THR A 35 -9.45 -13.82 3.25
CA THR A 35 -10.39 -14.95 3.39
C THR A 35 -9.78 -16.16 4.10
N ALA A 36 -8.46 -16.34 3.99
CA ALA A 36 -7.74 -17.37 4.73
C ALA A 36 -7.72 -17.16 6.25
N ARG A 37 -8.01 -15.94 6.72
CA ARG A 37 -7.93 -15.54 8.13
C ARG A 37 -9.28 -15.09 8.66
N LYS A 38 -9.92 -15.94 9.48
CA LYS A 38 -11.26 -15.68 10.04
C LYS A 38 -11.36 -14.41 10.88
N VAL A 39 -10.25 -13.93 11.46
CA VAL A 39 -10.22 -12.79 12.40
C VAL A 39 -9.06 -11.85 12.08
N PHE A 40 -8.84 -11.54 10.80
CA PHE A 40 -7.86 -10.50 10.42
C PHE A 40 -8.56 -9.22 9.98
N ARG A 41 -8.15 -8.11 10.58
CA ARG A 41 -8.47 -6.75 10.13
C ARG A 41 -7.15 -6.05 9.89
N MET A 42 -7.09 -5.25 8.84
CA MET A 42 -5.92 -4.43 8.60
C MET A 42 -5.71 -3.48 9.79
N PRO A 43 -4.47 -3.26 10.25
CA PRO A 43 -4.17 -2.26 11.27
C PRO A 43 -4.71 -0.89 10.88
N LYS A 44 -5.02 -0.07 11.88
CA LYS A 44 -5.64 1.25 11.69
C LYS A 44 -4.63 2.35 11.35
N ASP A 45 -3.35 2.05 11.48
CA ASP A 45 -2.21 2.94 11.35
C ASP A 45 -1.41 2.69 10.05
N VAL A 46 -1.97 1.90 9.11
CA VAL A 46 -1.30 1.55 7.85
C VAL A 46 -2.10 2.03 6.64
N TRP A 47 -1.38 2.36 5.58
CA TRP A 47 -1.96 2.72 4.30
C TRP A 47 -2.33 1.47 3.50
N VAL A 48 -3.51 1.45 2.90
CA VAL A 48 -3.96 0.31 2.09
C VAL A 48 -4.25 0.75 0.67
N ALA A 49 -3.41 0.32 -0.27
CA ALA A 49 -3.65 0.49 -1.70
C ALA A 49 -4.35 -0.75 -2.25
N ASN A 50 -5.65 -0.65 -2.54
CA ASN A 50 -6.40 -1.67 -3.25
C ASN A 50 -6.18 -1.49 -4.75
N LEU A 51 -5.42 -2.41 -5.36
CA LEU A 51 -5.09 -2.37 -6.78
C LEU A 51 -6.25 -2.81 -7.68
N ASP A 52 -7.18 -3.62 -7.18
CA ASP A 52 -8.36 -4.05 -7.93
C ASP A 52 -9.34 -2.89 -8.13
N THR A 53 -9.49 -2.03 -7.10
CA THR A 53 -10.43 -0.90 -7.11
C THR A 53 -9.75 0.45 -7.34
N GLN A 54 -8.42 0.49 -7.44
CA GLN A 54 -7.61 1.71 -7.56
C GLN A 54 -7.87 2.72 -6.42
N GLN A 55 -8.14 2.21 -5.21
CA GLN A 55 -8.43 3.05 -4.04
C GLN A 55 -7.29 3.01 -3.04
N LEU A 56 -6.96 4.17 -2.49
CA LEU A 56 -6.03 4.31 -1.37
C LEU A 56 -6.82 4.64 -0.10
N SER A 57 -6.75 3.76 0.90
CA SER A 57 -7.34 4.00 2.22
C SER A 57 -6.30 4.57 3.17
N TYR A 58 -6.62 5.71 3.75
CA TYR A 58 -5.78 6.40 4.72
C TYR A 58 -5.90 5.75 6.10
N PRO A 59 -4.80 5.72 6.89
CA PRO A 59 -4.86 5.28 8.27
C PRO A 59 -5.77 6.18 9.12
N GLU A 60 -6.55 5.56 10.01
CA GLU A 60 -7.44 6.26 10.96
C GLU A 60 -6.64 7.00 12.04
N VAL A 61 -5.42 6.55 12.33
CA VAL A 61 -4.57 7.03 13.42
C VAL A 61 -3.23 7.48 12.86
N MET A 62 -3.21 8.59 12.12
CA MET A 62 -1.96 9.20 11.64
C MET A 62 -2.07 10.73 11.58
N GLU A 63 -0.94 11.39 11.77
CA GLU A 63 -0.80 12.81 11.49
C GLU A 63 -1.11 13.10 10.01
N VAL A 64 -1.71 14.26 9.75
CA VAL A 64 -2.01 14.70 8.38
C VAL A 64 -0.70 14.83 7.62
N LEU A 65 -0.57 14.07 6.53
CA LEU A 65 0.59 14.13 5.66
C LEU A 65 0.59 15.50 4.96
N PRO A 66 1.71 16.24 4.95
CA PRO A 66 1.74 17.53 4.28
C PRO A 66 1.57 17.35 2.77
N ASP A 67 0.92 18.32 2.14
CA ASP A 67 0.83 18.35 0.68
C ASP A 67 2.22 18.46 0.06
N LEU A 68 2.41 17.78 -1.08
CA LEU A 68 3.61 17.97 -1.89
C LEU A 68 3.64 19.42 -2.41
N PRO A 69 4.80 20.09 -2.46
CA PRO A 69 4.85 21.43 -2.99
C PRO A 69 4.43 21.45 -4.47
N GLU A 70 3.81 22.55 -4.88
CA GLU A 70 3.10 22.66 -6.16
C GLU A 70 4.00 22.36 -7.38
N THR A 71 5.27 22.77 -7.32
CA THR A 71 6.22 22.57 -8.43
C THR A 71 6.54 21.09 -8.63
N GLU A 72 6.83 20.37 -7.55
CA GLU A 72 7.11 18.94 -7.54
C GLU A 72 5.87 18.15 -7.94
N CYS A 73 4.69 18.54 -7.45
CA CYS A 73 3.42 17.92 -7.82
C CYS A 73 3.18 17.99 -9.33
N HIS A 74 3.26 19.19 -9.92
CA HIS A 74 3.08 19.37 -11.36
C HIS A 74 4.13 18.59 -12.17
N SER A 75 5.38 18.59 -11.73
CA SER A 75 6.46 17.84 -12.38
C SER A 75 6.18 16.34 -12.38
N ILE A 76 5.79 15.76 -11.24
CA ILE A 76 5.51 14.33 -11.13
C ILE A 76 4.29 13.95 -11.98
N VAL A 77 3.19 14.70 -11.89
CA VAL A 77 1.97 14.43 -12.66
C VAL A 77 2.25 14.45 -14.16
N ARG A 78 3.02 15.44 -14.62
CA ARG A 78 3.43 15.52 -16.04
C ARG A 78 4.21 14.28 -16.46
N HIS A 79 5.25 13.90 -15.72
CA HIS A 79 6.07 12.73 -16.08
C HIS A 79 5.25 11.43 -16.06
N LEU A 80 4.35 11.23 -15.12
CA LEU A 80 3.48 10.05 -15.06
C LEU A 80 2.54 9.97 -16.27
N ASN A 81 1.97 11.10 -16.69
CA ASN A 81 1.11 11.17 -17.87
C ASN A 81 1.88 10.91 -19.17
N ASP A 82 3.09 11.47 -19.30
CA ASP A 82 3.94 11.26 -20.48
C ASP A 82 4.33 9.78 -20.63
N VAL A 83 4.67 9.09 -19.52
CA VAL A 83 4.94 7.64 -19.52
C VAL A 83 3.71 6.84 -19.94
N SER A 84 2.52 7.21 -19.46
CA SER A 84 1.28 6.53 -19.82
C SER A 84 0.93 6.69 -21.31
N LEU A 85 1.22 7.85 -21.91
CA LEU A 85 0.97 8.12 -23.32
C LEU A 85 2.00 7.45 -24.23
N GLY A 86 3.27 7.39 -23.81
CA GLY A 86 4.34 6.71 -24.56
C GLY A 86 4.17 5.19 -24.64
N SER A 87 3.36 4.59 -23.76
CA SER A 87 3.08 3.14 -23.74
C SER A 87 1.97 2.70 -24.71
N LEU A 88 1.32 3.65 -25.41
CA LEU A 88 0.23 3.40 -26.35
C LEU A 88 0.65 3.44 -27.83
N ASN A 89 1.93 3.68 -28.12
CA ASN A 89 2.54 3.61 -29.47
C ASN A 89 3.50 2.41 -29.56
#